data_AF-A0A0E3NUW7-F1
#
_entry.id   AF-A0A0E3NUW7-F1
#
_cell.length_a   1.000
_cell.length_b   1.000
_cell.length_c   1.000
_cell.angle_alpha   90.00
_cell.angle_beta   90.00
_cell.angle_gamma   90.00
#
_symmetry.space_group_name_H-M   'P 1'
#
loop_
_entity.id
_entity.type
_entity.pdbx_description
1 polymer ?
#
loop_
_entity_poly.entity_id
_entity_poly.type
_entity_poly.pdbx_seq_one_letter_code
_entity_poly.pdbx_strand_id
1 'polypeptide(L)' 'MGVCPRGALELVETWLEVDESMCISCGMCDRICPVGAIEVMK' A
#
# COMPACT_ATOMS: atom_id res chain seq x y z
N MET A 1 -12.77 -2.31 6.59
CA MET A 1 -12.30 -3.47 5.81
C MET A 1 -11.06 -4.10 6.49
N GLY A 2 -11.14 -5.23 7.19
CA GLY A 2 -10.96 -5.28 8.66
C GLY A 2 -9.61 -4.94 9.29
N VAL A 3 -9.34 -3.76 9.85
CA VAL A 3 -10.14 -2.59 10.27
C VAL A 3 -11.03 -2.79 11.49
N CYS A 4 -11.20 -4.01 12.05
CA CYS A 4 -12.21 -4.19 13.11
C CYS A 4 -11.80 -5.11 14.29
N PRO A 5 -11.78 -4.61 15.55
CA PRO A 5 -11.31 -5.34 16.73
C PRO A 5 -12.26 -6.41 17.29
N ARG A 6 -13.41 -6.67 16.64
CA ARG A 6 -14.38 -7.69 17.07
C ARG A 6 -14.48 -8.87 16.11
N GLY A 7 -13.48 -9.08 15.26
CA GLY A 7 -13.45 -10.18 14.29
C GLY A 7 -14.50 -10.06 13.19
N ALA A 8 -15.05 -8.86 13.00
CA ALA A 8 -16.15 -8.63 12.06
C ALA A 8 -15.69 -8.34 10.64
N LEU A 9 -14.39 -8.14 10.43
CA LEU A 9 -13.85 -7.84 9.12
C LEU A 9 -12.47 -8.49 8.98
N GLU A 10 -12.20 -8.99 7.78
CA GLU A 10 -10.92 -9.54 7.36
C GLU A 10 -10.47 -8.85 6.06
N LEU A 11 -9.15 -8.82 5.84
CA LEU A 11 -8.54 -8.39 4.58
C LEU A 11 -8.32 -9.63 3.73
N VAL A 12 -8.96 -9.69 2.57
CA VAL A 12 -8.75 -10.76 1.59
C VAL A 12 -8.33 -10.08 0.29
N GLU A 13 -7.04 -10.21 -0.02
CA GLU A 13 -6.39 -9.79 -1.27
C GLU A 13 -6.34 -8.28 -1.55
N THR A 14 -5.25 -7.63 -1.14
CA THR A 14 -4.89 -6.27 -1.57
C THR A 14 -3.38 -6.17 -1.74
N TRP A 15 -2.88 -6.47 -2.95
CA TRP A 15 -1.48 -6.26 -3.32
C TRP A 15 -1.37 -5.25 -4.46
N LEU A 16 -0.26 -4.52 -4.46
CA LEU A 16 0.16 -3.64 -5.54
C LEU A 16 1.46 -4.19 -6.07
N GLU A 17 1.59 -4.24 -7.39
CA GLU A 17 2.83 -4.60 -8.06
C GLU A 17 3.41 -3.33 -8.69
N VAL A 18 4.72 -3.14 -8.51
CA VAL A 18 5.44 -2.01 -9.09
C VAL A 18 6.10 -2.50 -10.37
N ASP A 19 5.78 -1.84 -11.49
CA ASP A 19 6.54 -1.99 -12.71
C ASP A 19 7.82 -1.15 -12.61
N GLU A 20 8.94 -1.81 -12.29
CA GLU A 20 10.25 -1.18 -12.14
C GLU A 20 10.77 -0.52 -13.44
N SER A 21 10.26 -0.93 -14.61
CA SER A 21 10.64 -0.29 -15.87
C SER A 21 9.98 1.08 -16.06
N MET A 22 8.86 1.31 -15.38
CA MET A 22 8.06 2.53 -15.45
C MET A 22 8.20 3.40 -14.19
N CYS A 23 8.70 2.84 -13.09
CA CYS A 23 8.92 3.55 -11.84
C CYS A 23 10.02 4.63 -12.01
N ILE A 24 9.67 5.88 -11.71
CA ILE A 24 10.61 7.02 -11.76
C ILE A 24 10.98 7.54 -10.36
N SER A 25 10.73 6.74 -9.32
CA SER A 25 11.01 7.10 -7.92
C SER A 25 10.40 8.44 -7.48
N CYS A 26 9.18 8.76 -7.93
CA CYS A 26 8.55 10.05 -7.65
C CYS A 26 8.00 10.20 -6.22
N GLY A 27 7.96 9.13 -5.42
CA GLY A 27 7.50 9.17 -4.03
C GLY A 27 5.99 9.35 -3.85
N MET A 28 5.19 9.33 -4.92
CA MET A 28 3.75 9.58 -4.81
C MET A 28 3.00 8.41 -4.18
N CYS A 29 3.42 7.17 -4.47
CA CYS A 29 2.87 5.94 -3.89
C CYS A 29 3.03 5.88 -2.36
N ASP A 30 4.18 6.29 -1.84
CA ASP A 30 4.44 6.44 -0.40
C ASP A 30 3.49 7.47 0.22
N ARG A 31 3.47 8.71 -0.31
CA ARG A 31 2.62 9.79 0.23
C ARG A 31 1.12 9.50 0.24
N ILE A 32 0.61 8.79 -0.77
CA ILE A 32 -0.82 8.53 -0.90
C ILE A 32 -1.26 7.29 -0.11
N CYS A 33 -0.33 6.45 0.35
CA CYS A 33 -0.68 5.18 0.97
C CYS A 33 -1.41 5.41 2.31
N PRO A 34 -2.73 5.13 2.41
CA PRO A 34 -3.52 5.46 3.59
C PRO A 34 -3.17 4.59 4.81
N VAL A 35 -2.51 3.45 4.55
CA VAL A 35 -2.07 2.49 5.57
C VAL A 35 -0.55 2.53 5.76
N GLY A 36 0.17 3.41 5.05
CA GLY A 36 1.62 3.53 5.13
C GLY A 36 2.37 2.26 4.73
N ALA A 37 1.87 1.49 3.76
CA ALA A 37 2.44 0.21 3.33
C ALA A 37 3.58 0.34 2.29
N ILE A 38 3.95 1.55 1.88
CA ILE A 38 4.92 1.80 0.80
C ILE A 38 5.97 2.80 1.28
N GLU A 39 7.25 2.54 1.01
CA GLU A 39 8.37 3.45 1.29
C GLU A 39 9.22 3.62 0.03
N VAL A 40 9.67 4.85 -0.25
CA VAL A 40 10.58 5.14 -1.36
C VAL A 40 11.95 5.53 -0.80
N MET A 41 12.94 4.65 -1.01
CA MET A 41 14.33 4.89 -0.58
C MET A 41 14.95 6.00 -1.43
N LYS A 42 15.65 6.92 -0.76
CA LYS A 42 16.34 8.07 -1.37
C LYS A 42 17.82 7.82 -1.54
#